data_AF-A0A379PJ35-F1
#
_entry.id   AF-A0A379PJ35-F1
#
_cell.length_a   1.000
_cell.length_b   1.000
_cell.length_c   1.000
_cell.angle_alpha   90.00
_cell.angle_beta   90.00
_cell.angle_gamma   90.00
#
_symmetry.space_group_name_H-M   'P 1'
#
loop_
_entity.id
_entity.type
_entity.pdbx_description
1 polymer ?
#
loop_
_entity_poly.entity_id
_entity_poly.type
_entity_poly.pdbx_seq_one_letter_code
_entity_poly.pdbx_strand_id
1 'polypeptide(L)'
;MLPSHLLRMVNLCVSGDYADAGVRDRIKNQCIPHLRQHRRDVLAGSFNGRHSRPVGFISKMIEDSKLIRRTLTHTHRQLVAVEPRDNVVSFEAAARRRAQALDQSRQGEQGMNAGF
;
A
#
# COMPACT_ATOMS: atom_id res chain seq x y z
N MET A 1 -4.71 9.66 23.81
CA MET A 1 -3.25 9.76 23.92
C MET A 1 -2.79 8.45 23.36
N LEU A 2 -2.21 8.51 22.17
CA LEU A 2 -1.72 7.33 21.50
C LEU A 2 -0.75 6.58 22.42
N PRO A 3 -0.97 5.27 22.62
CA PRO A 3 0.00 4.42 23.30
C PRO A 3 1.41 4.62 22.75
N SER A 4 2.40 4.61 23.63
CA SER A 4 3.81 4.89 23.27
C SER A 4 4.32 4.01 22.13
N HIS A 5 3.89 2.74 22.08
CA HIS A 5 4.25 1.84 20.98
C HIS A 5 3.69 2.29 19.62
N LEU A 6 2.45 2.82 19.58
CA LEU A 6 1.87 3.37 18.35
C LEU A 6 2.54 4.67 17.94
N LEU A 7 2.95 5.51 18.89
CA LEU A 7 3.76 6.70 18.59
C LEU A 7 5.10 6.33 17.94
N ARG A 8 5.76 5.26 18.40
CA ARG A 8 6.99 4.76 17.74
C ARG A 8 6.72 4.28 16.31
N MET A 9 5.61 3.57 16.07
CA MET A 9 5.21 3.16 14.73
C MET A 9 4.90 4.37 13.83
N VAL A 10 4.21 5.38 14.36
CA VAL A 10 3.97 6.65 13.66
C VAL A 10 5.29 7.33 13.30
N ASN A 11 6.23 7.39 14.23
CA ASN A 11 7.54 7.98 13.99
C ASN A 11 8.32 7.23 12.90
N LEU A 12 8.32 5.90 12.93
CA LEU A 12 8.94 5.08 11.88
C LEU A 12 8.27 5.32 10.51
N CYS A 13 6.94 5.45 10.49
CA CYS A 13 6.19 5.78 9.28
C CYS A 13 6.46 7.20 8.73
N VAL A 14 6.90 8.15 9.55
CA VAL A 14 7.11 9.55 9.11
C VAL A 14 8.58 9.83 8.80
N SER A 15 9.48 9.28 9.60
CA SER A 15 10.91 9.62 9.58
C SER A 15 11.81 8.42 9.27
N GLY A 16 11.23 7.23 9.07
CA GLY A 16 12.01 6.05 8.66
C GLY A 16 12.63 6.23 7.28
N ASP A 17 13.80 5.64 7.09
CA ASP A 17 14.44 5.61 5.78
C ASP A 17 13.72 4.64 4.85
N TYR A 18 12.95 5.18 3.90
CA TYR A 18 12.20 4.38 2.93
C TYR A 18 13.11 3.72 1.88
N ALA A 19 14.37 4.13 1.73
CA ALA A 19 15.33 3.48 0.83
C ALA A 19 15.79 2.11 1.38
N ASP A 20 15.79 1.94 2.71
CA ASP A 20 16.10 0.67 3.37
C ASP A 20 14.94 -0.33 3.22
N ALA A 21 15.24 -1.51 2.66
CA ALA A 21 14.29 -2.59 2.48
C ALA A 21 13.75 -3.14 3.81
N GLY A 22 14.57 -3.25 4.85
CA GLY A 22 14.16 -3.74 6.17
C GLY A 22 13.22 -2.77 6.87
N VAL A 23 13.41 -1.46 6.69
CA VAL A 23 12.49 -0.43 7.18
C VAL A 23 11.16 -0.49 6.43
N ARG A 24 11.17 -0.60 5.09
CA ARG A 24 9.94 -0.78 4.30
C ARG A 24 9.16 -2.02 4.74
N ASP A 25 9.84 -3.14 4.95
CA ASP A 25 9.19 -4.38 5.38
C ASP A 25 8.53 -4.25 6.75
N ARG A 26 9.22 -3.63 7.72
CA ARG A 26 8.63 -3.31 9.03
C ARG A 26 7.42 -2.39 8.92
N ILE A 27 7.49 -1.37 8.06
CA ILE A 27 6.38 -0.45 7.84
C ILE A 27 5.17 -1.20 7.27
N LYS A 28 5.36 -2.01 6.23
CA LYS A 28 4.28 -2.75 5.56
C LYS A 28 3.67 -3.84 6.42
N ASN A 29 4.52 -4.66 7.04
CA ASN A 29 4.08 -5.89 7.70
C ASN A 29 3.69 -5.67 9.17
N GLN A 30 4.15 -4.58 9.80
CA GLN A 30 3.86 -4.30 11.20
C GLN A 30 3.12 -2.97 11.38
N CYS A 31 3.72 -1.85 10.96
CA CYS A 31 3.19 -0.53 11.30
C CYS A 31 1.82 -0.26 10.68
N ILE A 32 1.66 -0.49 9.37
CA ILE A 32 0.41 -0.23 8.66
C ILE A 32 -0.76 -1.06 9.24
N PRO A 33 -0.64 -2.40 9.42
CA PRO A 33 -1.70 -3.21 10.02
C PRO A 33 -2.11 -2.74 11.41
N HIS A 34 -1.14 -2.49 12.31
CA HIS A 34 -1.42 -2.09 13.69
C HIS A 34 -2.06 -0.71 13.78
N LEU A 35 -1.53 0.28 13.05
CA LEU A 35 -2.09 1.63 13.02
C LEU A 35 -3.50 1.62 12.40
N ARG A 36 -3.72 0.89 11.30
CA ARG A 36 -5.04 0.74 10.69
C ARG A 36 -6.04 0.09 11.64
N GLN A 37 -5.64 -0.97 12.34
CA GLN A 37 -6.49 -1.67 13.29
C GLN A 37 -6.89 -0.75 14.45
N HIS A 38 -5.91 -0.13 15.11
CA HIS A 38 -6.16 0.80 16.21
C HIS A 38 -7.10 1.93 15.81
N ARG A 39 -6.91 2.50 14.60
CA ARG A 39 -7.82 3.53 14.08
C ARG A 39 -9.26 3.03 13.98
N ARG A 40 -9.49 1.80 13.53
CA ARG A 40 -10.85 1.20 13.46
C ARG A 40 -11.43 1.02 14.85
N ASP A 41 -10.65 0.51 15.79
CA ASP A 41 -11.09 0.25 17.16
C ASP A 41 -11.45 1.55 17.90
N VAL A 42 -10.65 2.59 17.72
CA VAL A 42 -10.93 3.94 18.24
C VAL A 42 -12.24 4.47 17.64
N LEU A 43 -12.44 4.38 16.34
CA LEU A 43 -13.67 4.87 15.72
C LEU A 43 -14.91 4.08 16.18
N ALA A 44 -14.82 2.75 16.24
CA ALA A 44 -15.91 1.91 16.73
C ALA A 44 -16.22 2.17 18.21
N GLY A 45 -15.19 2.27 19.06
CA GLY A 45 -15.33 2.58 20.48
C GLY A 45 -15.79 4.02 20.76
N SER A 46 -15.55 4.95 19.83
CA SER A 46 -16.08 6.32 19.92
C SER A 46 -17.57 6.41 19.59
N PHE A 47 -18.08 5.45 18.81
CA PHE A 47 -19.49 5.34 18.48
C PHE A 47 -20.25 4.60 19.60
N ASN A 48 -19.71 3.47 20.07
CA ASN A 48 -20.30 2.67 21.14
C ASN A 48 -20.15 3.36 22.51
N GLY A 49 -21.27 3.81 23.08
CA GLY A 49 -21.28 4.49 24.38
C GLY A 49 -20.87 5.97 24.31
N ARG A 50 -20.97 6.60 23.12
CA ARG A 50 -20.71 8.04 22.92
C ARG A 50 -21.43 8.93 23.94
N HIS A 51 -22.68 8.58 24.26
CA HIS A 51 -23.53 9.36 25.15
C HIS A 51 -23.11 9.31 26.63
N SER A 52 -22.33 8.31 27.03
CA SER A 52 -21.86 8.15 28.41
C SER A 52 -20.42 8.65 28.63
N ARG A 53 -19.76 9.17 27.58
CA ARG A 53 -18.35 9.60 27.65
C ARG A 53 -18.21 11.12 27.62
N PRO A 54 -17.24 11.70 28.36
CA PRO A 54 -16.96 13.12 28.31
C PRO A 54 -16.60 13.61 26.91
N VAL A 55 -17.06 14.81 26.54
CA VAL A 55 -16.80 15.41 25.21
C VAL A 55 -15.30 15.50 24.91
N GLY A 56 -14.48 15.90 25.90
CA GLY A 56 -13.02 15.97 25.74
C GLY A 56 -12.37 14.62 25.42
N PHE A 57 -12.94 13.51 25.90
CA PHE A 57 -12.47 12.17 25.57
C PHE A 57 -12.73 11.83 24.10
N ILE A 58 -13.92 12.17 23.59
CA ILE A 58 -14.30 11.93 22.19
C ILE A 58 -13.46 12.77 21.23
N SER A 59 -13.28 14.07 21.54
CA SER A 59 -12.42 14.95 20.74
C SER A 59 -11.01 14.39 20.62
N LYS A 60 -10.43 13.91 21.72
CA LYS A 60 -9.10 13.28 21.74
C LYS A 60 -9.03 12.02 20.87
N MET A 61 -10.05 11.16 20.91
CA MET A 61 -10.11 9.97 20.05
C MET A 61 -10.17 10.33 18.56
N ILE A 62 -10.93 11.37 18.21
CA ILE A 62 -11.03 11.86 16.84
C ILE A 62 -9.68 12.42 16.37
N GLU A 63 -8.97 13.17 17.22
CA GLU A 63 -7.64 13.70 16.94
C GLU A 63 -6.62 12.58 16.71
N ASP A 64 -6.54 11.60 17.62
CA ASP A 64 -5.65 10.44 17.48
C ASP A 64 -5.95 9.68 16.16
N SER A 65 -7.23 9.52 15.80
CA SER A 65 -7.66 8.88 14.55
C SER A 65 -7.27 9.69 13.29
N LYS A 66 -7.34 11.02 13.36
CA LYS A 66 -6.88 11.92 12.28
C LYS A 66 -5.38 11.84 12.08
N LEU A 67 -4.61 11.80 13.17
CA LEU A 67 -3.15 11.64 13.11
C LEU A 67 -2.78 10.34 12.38
N ILE A 68 -3.34 9.20 12.82
CA ILE A 68 -3.08 7.91 12.19
C ILE A 68 -3.44 7.93 10.70
N ARG A 69 -4.59 8.51 10.34
CA ARG A 69 -5.00 8.61 8.93
C ARG A 69 -3.97 9.38 8.11
N ARG A 70 -3.51 10.54 8.61
CA ARG A 70 -2.48 11.36 7.93
C ARG A 70 -1.18 10.58 7.76
N THR A 71 -0.74 9.88 8.80
CA THR A 71 0.45 9.02 8.77
C THR A 71 0.32 7.93 7.71
N LEU A 72 -0.79 7.19 7.69
CA LEU A 72 -1.01 6.12 6.70
C LEU A 72 -1.02 6.67 5.27
N THR A 73 -1.64 7.83 5.03
CA THR A 73 -1.62 8.49 3.72
C THR A 73 -0.22 8.92 3.32
N HIS A 74 0.56 9.48 4.25
CA HIS A 74 1.95 9.85 4.00
C HIS A 74 2.79 8.63 3.64
N THR A 75 2.74 7.57 4.45
CA THR A 75 3.46 6.32 4.23
C THR A 75 3.11 5.69 2.88
N HIS A 76 1.83 5.69 2.51
CA HIS A 76 1.41 5.17 1.20
C HIS A 76 2.08 5.92 0.04
N ARG A 77 2.14 7.27 0.11
CA ARG A 77 2.81 8.07 -0.92
C ARG A 77 4.31 7.77 -1.00
N GLN A 78 4.98 7.62 0.14
CA GLN A 78 6.40 7.30 0.18
C GLN A 78 6.69 5.92 -0.40
N LEU A 79 5.91 4.90 -0.01
CA LEU A 79 6.06 3.55 -0.55
C LEU A 79 5.84 3.52 -2.07
N VAL A 80 4.82 4.20 -2.58
CA VAL A 80 4.55 4.29 -4.02
C VAL A 80 5.65 5.02 -4.79
N ALA A 81 6.33 5.98 -4.16
CA ALA A 81 7.44 6.70 -4.78
C ALA A 81 8.72 5.86 -4.88
N VAL A 82 8.94 4.95 -3.93
CA VAL A 82 10.16 4.13 -3.84
C VAL A 82 9.99 2.76 -4.50
N GLU A 83 8.79 2.20 -4.54
CA GLU A 83 8.56 0.94 -5.23
C GLU A 83 8.70 1.11 -6.75
N PRO A 84 9.58 0.32 -7.41
CA PRO A 84 9.58 0.27 -8.86
C PRO A 84 8.20 -0.21 -9.32
N ARG A 85 7.64 0.47 -10.33
CA ARG A 85 6.36 0.13 -10.95
C ARG A 85 6.48 -1.13 -11.83
N ASP A 86 7.07 -2.20 -11.31
CA ASP A 86 7.35 -3.42 -12.07
C ASP A 86 6.10 -4.24 -12.42
N ASN A 87 4.92 -3.76 -12.02
CA ASN A 87 3.64 -4.34 -12.42
C ASN A 87 3.06 -3.75 -13.72
N VAL A 88 3.70 -2.75 -14.33
CA VAL A 88 3.42 -2.45 -15.74
C VAL A 88 4.26 -3.43 -16.53
N VAL A 89 3.62 -4.50 -17.03
CA VAL A 89 4.14 -5.30 -18.14
C VAL A 89 4.76 -4.30 -19.12
N SER A 90 6.09 -4.24 -19.16
CA SER A 90 6.82 -3.28 -19.96
C SER A 90 6.20 -3.26 -21.35
N PHE A 91 5.79 -2.07 -21.83
CA PHE A 91 5.20 -1.93 -23.17
C PHE A 91 6.10 -2.57 -24.22
N GLU A 92 7.41 -2.56 -23.98
CA GLU A 92 8.42 -3.24 -24.77
C GLU A 92 8.31 -4.78 -24.69
N ALA A 93 8.13 -5.35 -23.49
CA ALA A 93 7.89 -6.78 -23.30
C ALA A 93 6.54 -7.24 -23.92
N ALA A 94 5.53 -6.38 -23.92
CA ALA A 94 4.27 -6.62 -24.65
C ALA A 94 4.43 -6.46 -26.17
N ALA A 95 5.28 -5.54 -26.64
CA ALA A 95 5.60 -5.37 -28.06
C ALA A 95 6.40 -6.55 -28.61
N ARG A 96 7.42 -7.05 -27.88
CA ARG A 96 8.21 -8.23 -28.28
C ARG A 96 7.34 -9.49 -28.39
N ARG A 97 6.41 -9.71 -27.46
CA ARG A 97 5.47 -10.84 -27.55
C ARG A 97 4.53 -10.73 -28.75
N ARG A 98 4.06 -9.52 -29.08
CA ARG A 98 3.26 -9.30 -30.31
C ARG A 98 4.07 -9.53 -31.59
N ALA A 99 5.33 -9.08 -31.62
CA ALA A 99 6.23 -9.32 -32.76
C ALA A 99 6.52 -10.82 -32.95
N GLN A 100 6.78 -11.56 -31.86
CA GLN A 100 7.02 -13.00 -31.90
C GLN A 100 5.77 -13.81 -32.31
N ALA A 101 4.58 -13.38 -31.87
CA ALA A 101 3.32 -14.01 -32.28
C ALA A 101 3.04 -13.82 -33.78
N LEU A 102 3.38 -12.64 -34.33
CA LEU A 102 3.26 -12.35 -35.77
C LEU A 102 4.22 -13.18 -36.63
N ASP A 103 5.44 -13.43 -36.13
CA ASP A 103 6.44 -14.24 -36.84
C ASP A 103 6.06 -15.73 -36.88
N GLN A 104 5.44 -16.25 -35.82
CA GLN A 104 4.93 -17.62 -35.77
C GLN A 104 3.73 -17.83 -36.70
N SER A 105 2.83 -16.85 -36.83
CA SER A 105 1.74 -16.92 -37.82
C SER A 105 2.25 -16.96 -39.27
N ARG A 106 3.36 -16.28 -39.58
CA ARG A 106 3.97 -16.30 -40.91
C ARG A 106 4.65 -17.62 -41.26
N GLN A 107 5.24 -18.30 -40.28
CA GLN A 107 5.85 -19.62 -40.50
C GLN A 107 4.80 -20.73 -40.64
N GLY A 108 3.64 -20.59 -40.00
CA GLY A 108 2.52 -21.53 -40.14
C GLY A 108 1.86 -21.54 -41.52
N GLU A 109 1.82 -20.39 -42.22
CA GLU A 109 1.22 -20.29 -43.56
C GLU A 109 2.12 -20.81 -44.69
N GLN A 110 3.44 -20.83 -44.50
CA GLN A 110 4.37 -21.35 -45.52
C GLN A 110 4.48 -22.89 -45.54
N GLY A 111 4.01 -23.58 -44.51
CA GLY A 111 4.05 -25.05 -44.41
C GLY A 111 2.86 -25.78 -45.04
N MET A 112 1.80 -25.08 -45.45
CA MET A 112 0.58 -25.71 -45.97
C MET A 112 0.44 -25.69 -47.50
N ASN A 113 1.42 -25.19 -48.25
CA ASN A 113 1.33 -25.07 -49.71
C ASN A 113 2.41 -25.85 -50.47
N ALA A 114 2.78 -27.02 -49.95
CA ALA A 114 3.69 -27.96 -50.61
C ALA A 114 3.11 -29.38 -50.57
N GLY A 115 1.97 -29.56 -51.22
CA GLY A 115 1.34 -30.88 -51.30
C GLY A 115 0.00 -30.86 -52.03
N PHE A 116 0.03 -30.61 -53.33
CA PHE A 116 -0.79 -31.27 -54.36
C PHE A 116 -0.14 -31.06 -55.72
#